data_AF-A0AAF5DJZ9-F1
#
_entry.id   AF-A0AAF5DJZ9-F1
#
_cell.length_a   1.000
_cell.length_b   1.000
_cell.length_c   1.000
_cell.angle_alpha   90.00
_cell.angle_beta   90.00
_cell.angle_gamma   90.00
#
_symmetry.space_group_name_H-M   'P 1'
#
loop_
_entity.id
_entity.type
_entity.pdbx_description
1 polymer ?
#
loop_
_entity_poly.entity_id
_entity_poly.type
_entity_poly.pdbx_seq_one_letter_code
_entity_poly.pdbx_strand_id
1 'polypeptide(L)'
;MIYKKWLRQHPKVLDLPWKANLKRSEKSNIIDVLVSGVLGKELTTLQWQNYFTETVEPFTSEERKEWINKLKNVVISSDAFFPFRDNIDCAKQYGVKYVASPGGSSSDDEIIQACNEYDMVLIHTGLRLFHH
;
A
#
# COMPACT_ATOMS: atom_id res chain seq x y z
N MET A 1 4.24 -3.59 0.23
CA MET A 1 2.86 -3.30 -0.22
C MET A 1 2.64 -1.80 -0.29
N ILE A 2 1.94 -1.33 -1.32
CA ILE A 2 1.76 0.10 -1.63
C ILE A 2 1.17 0.92 -0.47
N TYR A 3 0.24 0.34 0.29
CA TYR A 3 -0.37 1.04 1.42
C TYR A 3 0.65 1.42 2.50
N LYS A 4 1.72 0.65 2.71
CA LYS A 4 2.77 1.00 3.69
C LYS A 4 3.49 2.26 3.25
N LYS A 5 3.86 2.34 1.96
CA LYS A 5 4.47 3.53 1.37
C LYS A 5 3.55 4.75 1.49
N TRP A 6 2.24 4.54 1.28
CA TRP A 6 1.24 5.60 1.41
C TRP A 6 1.03 6.07 2.87
N LEU A 7 0.98 5.13 3.83
CA LEU A 7 0.91 5.46 5.26
C LEU A 7 2.14 6.25 5.74
N ARG A 8 3.31 6.05 5.12
CA ARG A 8 4.50 6.88 5.41
C ARG A 8 4.35 8.35 5.00
N GLN A 9 3.36 8.68 4.19
CA GLN A 9 3.01 10.06 3.83
C GLN A 9 1.95 10.68 4.75
N HIS A 10 1.45 9.93 5.73
CA HIS A 10 0.48 10.44 6.69
C HIS A 10 1.11 11.55 7.55
N PRO A 11 0.41 12.67 7.84
CA PRO A 11 0.91 13.75 8.70
C PRO A 11 1.52 13.27 10.02
N LYS A 12 0.82 12.40 10.78
CA LYS A 12 1.38 11.70 11.96
C LYS A 12 2.77 11.07 11.78
N VAL A 13 3.13 10.58 10.58
CA VAL A 13 4.47 10.03 10.30
C VAL A 13 5.46 11.13 9.95
N LEU A 14 5.03 12.10 9.15
CA LEU A 14 5.88 13.21 8.71
C LEU A 14 6.28 14.11 9.89
N ASP A 15 5.37 14.29 10.85
CA ASP A 15 5.50 15.17 11.99
C ASP A 15 5.92 14.43 13.28
N LEU A 16 6.52 13.23 13.16
CA LEU A 16 6.96 12.46 14.32
C LEU A 16 7.96 13.26 15.18
N PRO A 17 7.73 13.38 16.50
CA PRO A 17 8.57 14.19 17.38
C PRO A 17 9.83 13.44 17.80
N TRP A 18 10.79 13.29 16.87
CA TRP A 18 12.02 12.53 17.07
C TRP A 18 12.90 13.10 18.18
N LYS A 19 13.50 12.22 19.01
CA LYS A 19 14.64 12.61 19.85
C LYS A 19 15.84 13.05 18.99
N ALA A 20 16.67 13.90 19.58
CA ALA A 20 17.91 14.36 18.94
C ALA A 20 18.88 13.20 18.65
N ASN A 21 19.78 13.41 17.69
CA ASN A 21 20.90 12.51 17.35
C ASN A 21 20.52 11.12 16.79
N LEU A 22 19.26 10.89 16.40
CA LEU A 22 18.85 9.66 15.71
C LEU A 22 19.33 9.61 14.26
N LYS A 23 19.88 8.47 13.84
CA LYS A 23 20.30 8.21 12.46
C LYS A 23 19.08 8.06 11.54
N ARG A 24 19.26 8.38 10.26
CA ARG A 24 18.20 8.23 9.24
C ARG A 24 17.70 6.77 9.13
N SER A 25 18.60 5.80 9.23
CA SER A 25 18.26 4.37 9.19
C SER A 25 17.36 3.97 10.37
N GLU A 26 17.67 4.45 11.58
CA GLU A 26 16.87 4.22 12.78
C GLU A 26 15.47 4.80 12.60
N LYS A 27 15.37 6.07 12.19
CA LYS A 27 14.08 6.70 11.90
C LYS A 27 13.25 5.90 10.90
N SER A 28 13.88 5.43 9.81
CA SER A 28 13.18 4.62 8.81
C SER A 28 12.64 3.31 9.40
N ASN A 29 13.44 2.59 10.19
CA ASN A 29 13.01 1.33 10.81
C ASN A 29 11.85 1.55 11.78
N ILE A 30 11.92 2.61 12.61
CA ILE A 30 10.87 2.96 13.57
C ILE A 30 9.56 3.37 12.88
N ILE A 31 9.65 4.08 11.75
CA ILE A 31 8.50 4.37 10.89
C ILE A 31 7.91 3.06 10.32
N ASP A 32 8.75 2.14 9.84
CA ASP A 32 8.29 0.89 9.25
C ASP A 32 7.57 0.00 10.27
N VAL A 33 8.02 -0.03 11.53
CA VAL A 33 7.30 -0.70 12.64
C VAL A 33 5.90 -0.10 12.82
N LEU A 34 5.78 1.23 12.83
CA LEU A 34 4.50 1.92 12.96
C LEU A 34 3.56 1.62 11.79
N VAL A 35 4.01 1.77 10.54
CA VAL A 35 3.12 1.63 9.38
C VAL A 35 2.80 0.17 9.02
N SER A 36 3.66 -0.78 9.39
CA SER A 36 3.42 -2.20 9.08
C SER A 36 2.45 -2.89 10.04
N GLY A 37 2.17 -2.30 11.21
CA GLY A 37 1.28 -2.90 12.21
C GLY A 37 1.94 -4.03 13.02
N VAL A 38 3.28 -4.10 13.02
CA VAL A 38 4.04 -5.08 13.83
C VAL A 38 4.48 -4.54 15.18
N LEU A 39 4.06 -3.32 15.53
CA LEU A 39 4.29 -2.74 16.85
C LEU A 39 3.73 -3.67 17.95
N GLY A 40 4.55 -3.96 18.95
CA GLY A 40 4.25 -4.93 20.00
C GLY A 40 4.72 -6.37 19.69
N LYS A 41 5.14 -6.69 18.45
CA LYS A 41 5.73 -7.99 18.11
C LYS A 41 7.25 -7.96 18.15
N GLU A 42 7.86 -7.11 17.31
CA GLU A 42 9.33 -7.00 17.20
C GLU A 42 9.91 -5.97 18.19
N LEU A 43 9.17 -4.89 18.42
CA LEU A 43 9.52 -3.83 19.34
C LEU A 43 8.31 -3.55 20.22
N THR A 44 8.50 -3.60 21.53
CA THR A 44 7.41 -3.25 22.46
C THR A 44 7.03 -1.78 22.30
N THR A 45 5.77 -1.43 22.58
CA THR A 45 5.31 -0.04 22.53
C THR A 45 6.17 0.89 23.37
N LEU A 46 6.61 0.43 24.55
CA LEU A 46 7.48 1.21 25.44
C LEU A 46 8.86 1.47 24.80
N GLN A 47 9.49 0.46 24.19
CA GLN A 47 10.77 0.64 23.49
C GLN A 47 10.63 1.55 22.27
N TRP A 48 9.53 1.42 21.53
CA TRP A 48 9.23 2.29 20.38
C TRP A 48 9.02 3.74 20.82
N GLN A 49 8.36 3.96 21.96
CA GLN A 49 8.13 5.29 22.51
C GLN A 49 9.42 6.02 22.89
N ASN A 50 10.50 5.28 23.21
CA ASN A 50 11.79 5.87 23.58
C ASN A 50 12.48 6.66 22.47
N TYR A 51 12.01 6.56 21.22
CA TYR A 51 12.57 7.31 20.07
C TYR A 51 11.99 8.71 19.92
N PHE A 52 10.97 9.07 20.71
CA PHE A 52 10.23 10.32 20.57
C PHE A 52 10.36 11.22 21.81
N THR A 53 10.28 12.54 21.63
CA THR A 53 10.29 13.52 22.72
C THR A 53 8.96 13.60 23.45
N GLU A 54 7.88 13.18 22.80
CA GLU A 54 6.52 13.19 23.30
C GLU A 54 5.86 11.83 23.06
N THR A 55 4.76 11.54 23.78
CA THR A 55 3.97 10.32 23.58
C THR A 55 3.37 10.31 22.17
N VAL A 56 3.55 9.20 21.43
CA VAL A 56 3.03 9.06 20.07
C VAL A 56 2.03 7.94 20.05
N GLU A 57 0.80 8.25 19.64
CA GLU A 57 -0.23 7.23 19.50
C GLU A 57 -0.09 6.48 18.16
N PRO A 58 -0.03 5.13 18.19
CA PRO A 58 -0.06 4.34 16.97
C PRO A 58 -1.36 4.56 16.19
N PHE A 59 -1.33 4.25 14.90
CA PHE A 59 -2.53 4.31 14.07
C PHE A 59 -3.62 3.35 14.53
N THR A 60 -4.84 3.85 14.67
CA THR A 60 -6.02 3.00 14.78
C THR A 60 -6.35 2.33 13.44
N SER A 61 -7.18 1.30 13.47
CA SER A 61 -7.65 0.62 12.25
C SER A 61 -8.45 1.57 11.35
N GLU A 62 -9.24 2.44 11.97
CA GLU A 62 -10.07 3.44 11.31
C GLU A 62 -9.22 4.50 10.62
N GLU A 63 -8.20 5.04 11.30
CA GLU A 63 -7.27 6.02 10.73
C GLU A 63 -6.51 5.45 9.53
N ARG A 64 -6.05 4.19 9.64
CA ARG A 64 -5.41 3.49 8.50
C ARG A 64 -6.35 3.43 7.32
N LYS A 65 -7.59 2.99 7.53
CA LYS A 65 -8.59 2.84 6.48
C LYS A 65 -8.92 4.17 5.84
N GLU A 66 -9.15 5.22 6.64
CA GLU A 66 -9.43 6.56 6.15
C GLU A 66 -8.28 7.09 5.29
N TRP A 67 -7.03 6.94 5.74
CA TRP A 67 -5.88 7.42 4.99
C TRP A 67 -5.66 6.63 3.70
N ILE A 68 -5.78 5.31 3.73
CA ILE A 68 -5.64 4.46 2.54
C ILE A 68 -6.71 4.82 1.51
N ASN A 69 -7.94 5.11 1.92
CA ASN A 69 -9.03 5.53 1.02
C ASN A 69 -8.78 6.87 0.31
N LYS A 70 -7.82 7.69 0.79
CA LYS A 70 -7.40 8.93 0.12
C LYS A 70 -6.46 8.69 -1.05
N LEU A 71 -5.84 7.50 -1.15
CA LEU A 71 -4.96 7.14 -2.26
C LEU A 71 -5.79 7.01 -3.56
N LYS A 72 -5.34 7.67 -4.62
CA LYS A 72 -6.00 7.69 -5.94
C LYS A 72 -4.96 7.67 -7.06
N ASN A 73 -5.41 7.38 -8.27
CA ASN A 73 -4.62 7.42 -9.50
C ASN A 73 -3.39 6.49 -9.47
N VAL A 74 -3.50 5.35 -8.80
CA VAL A 74 -2.46 4.32 -8.82
C VAL A 74 -2.52 3.55 -10.13
N VAL A 75 -1.35 3.17 -10.63
CA VAL A 75 -1.18 2.31 -11.80
C VAL A 75 -0.65 0.96 -11.33
N ILE A 76 -1.19 -0.14 -11.87
CA ILE A 76 -0.63 -1.49 -11.70
C ILE A 76 -0.29 -2.09 -13.05
N SER A 77 0.74 -2.92 -13.08
CA SER A 77 1.11 -3.76 -14.22
C SER A 77 1.34 -5.17 -13.72
N SER A 78 0.80 -6.15 -14.43
CA SER A 78 1.07 -7.58 -14.22
C SER A 78 1.95 -8.11 -15.34
N ASP A 79 2.92 -8.96 -14.99
CA ASP A 79 3.81 -9.64 -15.95
C ASP A 79 3.11 -10.80 -16.68
N ALA A 80 2.04 -11.34 -16.08
CA ALA A 80 1.11 -12.32 -16.64
C ALA A 80 -0.35 -11.83 -16.62
N PHE A 81 -1.24 -12.58 -17.27
CA PHE A 81 -2.67 -12.30 -17.20
C PHE A 81 -3.20 -12.41 -15.77
N PHE A 82 -4.28 -11.68 -15.46
CA PHE A 82 -5.02 -11.91 -14.23
C PHE A 82 -5.93 -13.13 -14.41
N PRO A 83 -5.91 -14.13 -13.52
CA PRO A 83 -6.75 -15.31 -13.69
C PRO A 83 -8.23 -15.00 -13.42
N PHE A 84 -8.52 -14.11 -12.45
CA PHE A 84 -9.86 -13.76 -12.01
C PHE A 84 -9.98 -12.27 -11.63
N ARG A 85 -11.23 -11.79 -11.51
CA ARG A 85 -11.56 -10.39 -11.16
C ARG A 85 -11.12 -9.96 -9.76
N ASP A 86 -10.85 -10.91 -8.85
CA ASP A 86 -10.43 -10.66 -7.47
C ASP A 86 -9.17 -9.77 -7.38
N ASN A 87 -8.28 -9.87 -8.36
CA ASN A 87 -7.12 -9.01 -8.49
C ASN A 87 -7.52 -7.53 -8.70
N ILE A 88 -8.56 -7.28 -9.50
CA ILE A 88 -9.11 -5.95 -9.75
C ILE A 88 -9.86 -5.43 -8.52
N ASP A 89 -10.66 -6.28 -7.88
CA ASP A 89 -11.38 -5.96 -6.65
C ASP A 89 -10.42 -5.56 -5.51
N CYS A 90 -9.29 -6.27 -5.40
CA CYS A 90 -8.22 -5.92 -4.46
C CYS A 90 -7.50 -4.63 -4.86
N ALA A 91 -7.15 -4.47 -6.14
CA ALA A 91 -6.50 -3.27 -6.66
C ALA A 91 -7.31 -1.99 -6.39
N LYS A 92 -8.65 -2.07 -6.53
CA LYS A 92 -9.56 -0.94 -6.25
C LYS A 92 -9.40 -0.38 -4.84
N GLN A 93 -9.18 -1.23 -3.84
CA GLN A 93 -9.03 -0.83 -2.44
C GLN A 93 -7.78 0.03 -2.20
N TYR A 94 -6.83 0.02 -3.12
CA TYR A 94 -5.59 0.80 -3.06
C TYR A 94 -5.55 1.95 -4.08
N GLY A 95 -6.70 2.42 -4.54
CA GLY A 95 -6.79 3.63 -5.37
C GLY A 95 -6.33 3.46 -6.82
N VAL A 96 -6.32 2.22 -7.32
CA VAL A 96 -5.94 1.91 -8.70
C VAL A 96 -6.96 2.48 -9.68
N LYS A 97 -6.46 3.16 -10.73
CA LYS A 97 -7.24 3.73 -11.83
C LYS A 97 -6.81 3.19 -13.19
N TYR A 98 -5.58 2.70 -13.30
CA TYR A 98 -5.02 2.20 -14.56
C TYR A 98 -4.38 0.83 -14.34
N VAL A 99 -4.71 -0.13 -15.20
CA VAL A 99 -4.29 -1.53 -15.13
C VAL A 99 -3.68 -1.93 -16.47
N ALA A 100 -2.49 -2.51 -16.45
CA ALA A 100 -1.87 -3.15 -17.60
C ALA A 100 -1.64 -4.64 -17.33
N SER A 101 -2.04 -5.49 -18.26
CA SER A 101 -1.76 -6.92 -18.22
C SER A 101 -1.60 -7.46 -19.65
N PRO A 102 -1.01 -8.64 -19.86
CA PRO A 102 -0.95 -9.26 -21.19
C PRO A 102 -2.33 -9.57 -21.79
N GLY A 103 -3.35 -9.79 -20.94
CA GLY A 103 -4.61 -10.45 -21.34
C GLY A 103 -4.41 -11.94 -21.64
N GLY A 104 -5.50 -12.62 -22.00
CA GLY A 104 -5.51 -14.03 -22.39
C GLY A 104 -6.02 -15.01 -21.33
N SER A 105 -6.68 -14.53 -20.27
CA SER A 105 -7.42 -15.40 -19.35
C SER A 105 -8.69 -15.92 -20.01
N SER A 106 -9.14 -17.11 -19.63
CA SER A 106 -10.52 -17.57 -19.93
C SER A 106 -11.58 -16.67 -19.29
N SER A 107 -11.19 -15.87 -18.29
CA SER A 107 -12.06 -14.98 -17.51
C SER A 107 -11.84 -13.50 -17.84
N ASP A 108 -11.22 -13.18 -18.99
CA ASP A 108 -10.93 -11.79 -19.38
C ASP A 108 -12.19 -10.91 -19.41
N ASP A 109 -13.34 -11.46 -19.79
CA ASP A 109 -14.62 -10.75 -19.78
C ASP A 109 -15.02 -10.27 -18.37
N GLU A 110 -14.81 -11.10 -17.34
CA GLU A 110 -15.08 -10.72 -15.95
C GLU A 110 -14.12 -9.64 -15.45
N ILE A 111 -12.87 -9.66 -15.93
CA ILE A 111 -11.84 -8.68 -15.57
C ILE A 111 -12.14 -7.34 -16.24
N ILE A 112 -12.53 -7.35 -17.51
CA ILE A 112 -12.98 -6.15 -18.25
C ILE A 112 -14.22 -5.56 -17.58
N GLN A 113 -15.19 -6.41 -17.23
CA GLN A 113 -16.39 -5.98 -16.50
C GLN A 113 -16.03 -5.33 -15.16
N ALA A 114 -15.17 -5.95 -14.36
CA ALA A 114 -14.74 -5.39 -13.08
C ALA A 114 -14.02 -4.03 -13.24
N CYS A 115 -13.17 -3.90 -14.27
CA CYS A 115 -12.52 -2.62 -14.58
C CYS A 115 -13.56 -1.55 -14.94
N ASN A 116 -14.54 -1.89 -15.78
CA ASN A 116 -15.63 -0.97 -16.15
C ASN A 116 -16.51 -0.60 -14.94
N GLU A 117 -16.89 -1.55 -14.10
CA GLU A 117 -17.65 -1.33 -12.86
C GLU A 117 -16.96 -0.33 -11.93
N TYR A 118 -15.64 -0.38 -11.84
CA TYR A 118 -14.86 0.51 -10.98
C TYR A 118 -14.35 1.77 -11.65
N ASP A 119 -14.75 2.01 -12.90
CA ASP A 119 -14.25 3.09 -13.75
C ASP A 119 -12.71 3.07 -13.77
N MET A 120 -12.11 1.94 -14.17
CA MET A 120 -10.68 1.79 -14.39
C MET A 120 -10.37 1.66 -15.88
N VAL A 121 -9.20 2.14 -16.28
CA VAL A 121 -8.67 1.92 -17.63
C VAL A 121 -7.85 0.63 -17.61
N LEU A 122 -8.24 -0.35 -18.44
CA LEU A 122 -7.52 -1.59 -18.65
C LEU A 122 -6.83 -1.58 -20.02
N ILE A 123 -5.56 -1.99 -20.05
CA ILE A 123 -4.77 -2.18 -21.28
C ILE A 123 -4.31 -3.64 -21.33
N HIS A 124 -4.78 -4.37 -22.35
CA HIS A 124 -4.21 -5.67 -22.72
C HIS A 124 -3.03 -5.46 -23.66
N THR A 125 -1.83 -5.82 -23.21
CA THR A 125 -0.57 -5.55 -23.92
C THR A 125 -0.23 -6.63 -24.94
N GLY A 126 -0.75 -7.85 -24.79
CA GLY A 126 -0.31 -9.00 -25.58
C GLY A 126 1.15 -9.43 -25.31
N LEU A 127 1.82 -8.85 -24.31
CA LEU A 127 3.24 -9.09 -24.01
C LEU A 127 3.40 -9.63 -22.59
N ARG A 128 3.75 -10.91 -22.47
CA ARG A 128 4.08 -11.57 -21.19
C ARG A 128 5.55 -11.34 -20.81
N LEU A 129 5.82 -11.02 -19.54
CA LEU A 129 7.12 -10.53 -19.07
C LEU A 129 7.76 -11.42 -17.99
N PHE A 130 7.61 -12.75 -18.11
CA PHE A 130 8.28 -13.66 -17.18
C PHE A 130 9.81 -13.50 -17.22
N HIS A 131 10.41 -13.52 -16.04
CA HIS A 131 11.85 -13.50 -15.82
C HIS A 131 12.22 -14.55 -14.78
N HIS A 132 13.31 -15.28 -14.99
CA HIS A 132 13.73 -16.44 -14.19
C HIS A 132 15.18 -16.28 -13.74
#